data_AF-A0A2E4DCW6-F1
#
_entry.id   AF-A0A2E4DCW6-F1
#
_cell.length_a   1.000
_cell.length_b   1.000
_cell.length_c   1.000
_cell.angle_alpha   90.00
_cell.angle_beta   90.00
_cell.angle_gamma   90.00
#
_symmetry.space_group_name_H-M   'P 1'
#
loop_
_entity.id
_entity.type
_entity.pdbx_description
1 polymer ?
#
loop_
_entity_poly.entity_id
_entity_poly.type
_entity_poly.pdbx_seq_one_letter_code
_entity_poly.pdbx_strand_id
1 'polypeptide(L)'
;MRTDFSTLISLATHTVNHLKQDNVIEYQVDKRADLIDALATELGVAFSTDEDIRDQAIEEVEEKFGLEDIPEDITETEMFNHARKEIIKSYQGESLGGLYMVESLHNVANRVRDFLLNSDLVDDVYGSDDELVEFLVRNMKKFNPRTERPEHAAQ
;
A
#
# COMPACT_ATOMS: atom_id res chain seq x y z
N MET A 1 -10.84 -11.12 -8.48
CA MET A 1 -10.86 -9.66 -8.73
C MET A 1 -10.57 -9.04 -7.37
N ARG A 2 -9.30 -8.83 -7.00
CA ARG A 2 -8.40 -7.74 -7.43
C ARG A 2 -8.85 -6.35 -6.91
N THR A 3 -9.71 -6.32 -5.90
CA THR A 3 -10.34 -5.09 -5.39
C THR A 3 -9.36 -4.24 -4.59
N ASP A 4 -8.42 -4.83 -3.84
CA ASP A 4 -7.56 -4.03 -2.94
C ASP A 4 -6.17 -3.69 -3.51
N PHE A 5 -5.63 -4.49 -4.44
CA PHE A 5 -4.52 -4.03 -5.29
C PHE A 5 -4.89 -2.76 -6.07
N SER A 6 -6.19 -2.56 -6.35
CA SER A 6 -6.66 -1.31 -6.97
C SER A 6 -6.44 -0.08 -6.06
N THR A 7 -6.48 -0.25 -4.73
CA THR A 7 -6.18 0.80 -3.76
C THR A 7 -4.68 1.11 -3.73
N LEU A 8 -3.82 0.10 -3.80
CA LEU A 8 -2.37 0.29 -3.96
C LEU A 8 -2.03 0.99 -5.28
N ILE A 9 -2.69 0.60 -6.38
CA ILE A 9 -2.56 1.27 -7.67
C ILE A 9 -3.04 2.73 -7.60
N SER A 10 -4.11 3.00 -6.85
CA SER A 10 -4.61 4.35 -6.62
C SER A 10 -3.61 5.18 -5.82
N LEU A 11 -3.02 4.62 -4.76
CA LEU A 11 -1.96 5.29 -3.97
C LEU A 11 -0.69 5.53 -4.82
N ALA A 12 -0.27 4.56 -5.61
CA ALA A 12 0.86 4.69 -6.53
C ALA A 12 0.58 5.77 -7.58
N THR A 13 -0.62 5.76 -8.17
CA THR A 13 -1.08 6.78 -9.11
C THR A 13 -1.08 8.17 -8.49
N HIS A 14 -1.64 8.30 -7.29
CA HIS A 14 -1.66 9.54 -6.52
C HIS A 14 -0.24 10.07 -6.30
N THR A 15 0.67 9.19 -5.85
CA THR A 15 2.07 9.53 -5.57
C THR A 15 2.80 9.97 -6.84
N VAL A 16 2.75 9.17 -7.91
CA VAL A 16 3.40 9.47 -9.20
C VAL A 16 2.89 10.75 -9.81
N ASN A 17 1.58 11.01 -9.73
CA ASN A 17 1.00 12.25 -10.24
C ASN A 17 1.55 13.48 -9.52
N HIS A 18 1.61 13.46 -8.18
CA HIS A 18 2.12 14.60 -7.41
C HIS A 18 3.62 14.78 -7.61
N LEU A 19 4.39 13.69 -7.65
CA LEU A 19 5.82 13.74 -7.97
C LEU A 19 6.06 14.40 -9.33
N LYS A 20 5.25 14.07 -10.35
CA LYS A 20 5.37 14.69 -11.67
C LYS A 20 4.90 16.15 -11.70
N GLN A 21 3.78 16.46 -11.04
CA GLN A 21 3.19 17.81 -11.01
C GLN A 21 4.12 18.83 -10.33
N ASP A 22 4.79 18.42 -9.26
CA ASP A 22 5.72 19.28 -8.51
C ASP A 22 7.16 19.21 -9.08
N ASN A 23 7.35 18.59 -10.25
CA ASN A 23 8.64 18.42 -10.94
C ASN A 23 9.72 17.76 -10.07
N VAL A 24 9.31 16.81 -9.23
CA VAL A 24 10.21 16.01 -8.39
C VAL A 24 10.84 14.87 -9.20
N ILE A 25 10.11 14.33 -10.19
CA ILE A 25 10.61 13.29 -11.09
C ILE A 25 10.29 13.59 -12.55
N GLU A 26 11.13 13.09 -13.45
CA GLU A 26 10.85 12.98 -14.88
C GLU A 26 10.78 11.53 -15.34
N TYR A 27 9.87 11.27 -16.27
CA TYR A 27 9.68 9.99 -16.92
C TYR A 27 8.96 10.21 -18.26
N GLN A 28 9.15 9.31 -19.21
CA GLN A 28 8.45 9.30 -20.49
C GLN A 28 6.98 8.87 -20.34
N VAL A 29 6.07 9.50 -21.07
CA VAL A 29 4.61 9.30 -20.90
C VAL A 29 4.17 7.84 -21.09
N ASP A 30 4.85 7.11 -21.99
CA ASP A 30 4.62 5.70 -22.26
C ASP A 30 5.07 4.78 -21.11
N LYS A 31 6.07 5.19 -20.31
CA LYS A 31 6.49 4.47 -19.09
C LYS A 31 5.54 4.67 -17.90
N ARG A 32 4.57 5.57 -17.99
CA ARG A 32 3.73 5.96 -16.84
C ARG A 32 2.96 4.78 -16.23
N ALA A 33 2.37 3.93 -17.06
CA ALA A 33 1.58 2.80 -16.59
C ALA A 33 2.47 1.80 -15.85
N ASP A 34 3.61 1.44 -16.45
CA ASP A 34 4.58 0.52 -15.87
C ASP A 34 5.17 1.08 -14.56
N LEU A 35 5.43 2.39 -14.49
CA LEU A 35 5.93 3.04 -13.27
C LEU A 35 4.93 2.95 -12.12
N ILE A 36 3.63 3.14 -12.41
CA ILE A 36 2.56 3.01 -11.41
C ILE A 36 2.45 1.57 -10.93
N ASP A 37 2.46 0.59 -11.84
CA ASP A 37 2.36 -0.83 -11.50
C ASP A 37 3.57 -1.31 -10.68
N ALA A 38 4.78 -0.87 -11.07
CA ALA A 38 6.00 -1.17 -10.35
C ALA A 38 5.99 -0.53 -8.94
N LEU A 39 5.60 0.73 -8.82
CA LEU A 39 5.47 1.40 -7.53
C LEU A 39 4.40 0.74 -6.65
N ALA A 40 3.25 0.37 -7.21
CA ALA A 40 2.20 -0.32 -6.46
C ALA A 40 2.69 -1.66 -5.90
N THR A 41 3.52 -2.37 -6.66
CA THR A 41 4.17 -3.62 -6.20
C THR A 41 5.12 -3.34 -5.03
N GLU A 42 5.95 -2.30 -5.12
CA GLU A 42 6.85 -1.91 -4.03
C GLU A 42 6.08 -1.50 -2.77
N LEU A 43 4.97 -0.76 -2.94
CA LEU A 43 4.09 -0.36 -1.84
C LEU A 43 3.38 -1.56 -1.20
N GLY A 44 3.12 -2.64 -1.95
CA GLY A 44 2.52 -3.87 -1.41
C GLY A 44 3.39 -4.59 -0.38
N VAL A 45 4.68 -4.26 -0.27
CA VAL A 45 5.57 -4.77 0.80
C VAL A 45 5.33 -4.03 2.13
N ALA A 46 4.86 -2.79 2.05
CA ALA A 46 4.79 -1.87 3.19
C ALA A 46 3.36 -1.60 3.68
N PHE A 47 2.36 -2.00 2.88
CA PHE A 47 0.95 -1.87 3.17
C PHE A 47 0.24 -3.21 3.05
N SER A 48 -0.64 -3.50 4.00
CA SER A 48 -1.54 -4.64 3.95
C SER A 48 -2.98 -4.19 3.73
N THR A 49 -3.71 -4.97 2.96
CA THR A 49 -5.14 -4.80 2.72
C THR A 49 -5.96 -5.56 3.77
N ASP A 50 -7.27 -5.33 3.83
CA ASP A 50 -8.15 -6.16 4.69
C ASP A 50 -8.13 -7.64 4.27
N GLU A 51 -7.94 -7.93 2.97
CA GLU A 51 -7.78 -9.29 2.43
C GLU A 51 -6.46 -9.92 2.92
N ASP A 52 -5.34 -9.20 2.85
CA ASP A 52 -4.04 -9.70 3.35
C ASP A 52 -4.10 -9.98 4.86
N ILE A 53 -4.73 -9.08 5.63
CA ILE A 53 -4.94 -9.28 7.07
C ILE A 53 -5.81 -10.52 7.34
N ARG A 54 -6.84 -10.74 6.50
CA ARG A 54 -7.71 -11.92 6.63
C ARG A 54 -6.94 -13.20 6.36
N ASP A 55 -6.17 -13.23 5.28
CA ASP A 55 -5.42 -14.41 4.87
C ASP A 55 -4.33 -14.73 5.91
N GLN A 56 -3.59 -13.72 6.38
CA GLN A 56 -2.60 -13.89 7.44
C GLN A 56 -3.25 -14.37 8.76
N ALA A 57 -4.44 -13.88 9.10
CA ALA A 57 -5.16 -14.34 10.30
C ALA A 57 -5.63 -15.79 10.18
N ILE A 58 -5.98 -16.26 8.97
CA ILE A 58 -6.28 -17.66 8.71
C ILE A 58 -5.01 -18.49 8.92
N GLU A 59 -3.92 -18.13 8.25
CA GLU A 59 -2.63 -18.83 8.36
C GLU A 59 -2.16 -18.95 9.83
N GLU A 60 -2.23 -17.87 10.61
CA GLU A 60 -1.83 -17.89 12.02
C GLU A 60 -2.70 -18.82 12.89
N VAL A 61 -3.99 -18.94 12.57
CA VAL A 61 -4.89 -19.87 13.28
C VAL A 61 -4.59 -21.30 12.86
N GLU A 62 -4.41 -21.57 11.56
CA GLU A 62 -4.09 -22.90 11.04
C GLU A 62 -2.76 -23.44 11.61
N GLU A 63 -1.73 -22.59 11.70
CA GLU A 63 -0.43 -22.93 12.30
C GLU A 63 -0.55 -23.29 13.79
N LYS A 64 -1.46 -22.64 14.52
CA LYS A 64 -1.65 -22.89 15.97
C LYS A 64 -2.45 -24.14 16.29
N PHE A 65 -3.38 -24.55 15.43
CA PHE A 65 -4.25 -25.72 15.66
C PHE A 65 -3.71 -26.99 15.00
N GLY A 66 -2.90 -26.85 13.95
CA GLY A 66 -2.62 -27.96 13.05
C GLY A 66 -3.82 -28.27 12.16
N LEU A 67 -3.57 -28.81 10.97
CA LEU A 67 -4.57 -29.01 9.91
C LEU A 67 -5.74 -29.95 10.29
N GLU A 68 -5.64 -30.69 11.39
CA GLU A 68 -6.59 -31.76 11.76
C GLU A 68 -7.77 -31.28 12.64
N ASP A 69 -7.67 -30.12 13.30
CA ASP A 69 -8.69 -29.59 14.23
C ASP A 69 -9.32 -28.26 13.75
N ILE A 70 -9.18 -27.94 12.46
CA ILE A 70 -9.70 -26.71 11.87
C ILE A 70 -11.23 -26.81 11.66
N PRO A 71 -12.05 -25.90 12.23
CA PRO A 71 -13.47 -25.84 11.93
C PRO A 71 -13.72 -25.43 10.46
N GLU A 72 -14.79 -25.95 9.85
CA GLU A 72 -15.13 -25.72 8.44
C GLU A 72 -15.22 -24.23 8.05
N ASP A 73 -15.58 -23.34 9.00
CA ASP A 73 -15.50 -21.89 8.82
C ASP A 73 -14.66 -21.25 9.94
N ILE A 74 -13.38 -21.06 9.65
CA ILE A 74 -12.42 -20.39 10.54
C ILE A 74 -12.80 -18.92 10.75
N THR A 75 -13.38 -18.27 9.74
CA THR A 75 -13.51 -16.81 9.69
C THR A 75 -14.61 -16.26 10.61
N GLU A 76 -15.49 -17.12 11.10
CA GLU A 76 -16.50 -16.78 12.11
C GLU A 76 -16.04 -17.06 13.55
N THR A 77 -14.86 -17.66 13.74
CA THR A 77 -14.37 -18.03 15.08
C THR A 77 -13.89 -16.83 15.89
N GLU A 78 -13.98 -16.93 17.22
CA GLU A 78 -13.37 -15.94 18.14
C GLU A 78 -11.85 -15.85 17.94
N MET A 79 -11.23 -16.96 17.53
CA MET A 79 -9.80 -17.08 17.33
C MET A 79 -9.29 -16.33 16.12
N PHE A 80 -9.97 -16.46 14.98
CA PHE A 80 -9.71 -15.63 13.80
C PHE A 80 -9.84 -14.14 14.13
N ASN A 81 -10.92 -13.78 14.83
CA ASN A 81 -11.14 -12.39 15.26
C ASN A 81 -10.06 -11.89 16.23
N HIS A 82 -9.50 -12.76 17.06
CA HIS A 82 -8.37 -12.45 17.93
C HIS A 82 -7.07 -12.28 17.13
N ALA A 83 -6.72 -13.23 16.25
CA ALA A 83 -5.53 -13.15 15.39
C ALA A 83 -5.54 -11.88 14.53
N ARG A 84 -6.66 -11.59 13.85
CA ARG A 84 -6.83 -10.36 13.07
C ARG A 84 -6.57 -9.09 13.89
N LYS A 85 -7.04 -9.03 15.13
CA LYS A 85 -6.78 -7.87 16.02
C LYS A 85 -5.30 -7.76 16.39
N GLU A 86 -4.64 -8.88 16.66
CA GLU A 86 -3.21 -8.88 17.01
C GLU A 86 -2.34 -8.46 15.83
N ILE A 87 -2.64 -8.92 14.61
CA ILE A 87 -1.94 -8.49 13.39
C ILE A 87 -2.10 -6.98 13.18
N ILE A 88 -3.33 -6.45 13.23
CA ILE A 88 -3.56 -4.99 13.08
C ILE A 88 -2.83 -4.19 14.16
N LYS A 89 -2.76 -4.68 15.41
CA LYS A 89 -2.00 -4.02 16.47
C LYS A 89 -0.50 -4.05 16.21
N SER A 90 0.03 -5.13 15.62
CA SER A 90 1.44 -5.25 15.26
C SER A 90 1.87 -4.18 14.25
N TYR A 91 0.93 -3.73 13.42
CA TYR A 91 1.06 -2.64 12.44
C TYR A 91 0.87 -1.24 13.05
N GLN A 92 1.06 -1.11 14.36
CA GLN A 92 0.93 0.13 15.13
C GLN A 92 -0.47 0.77 15.08
N GLY A 93 -1.46 0.09 14.48
CA GLY A 93 -2.82 0.60 14.28
C GLY A 93 -2.92 1.77 13.30
N GLU A 94 -1.85 2.12 12.59
CA GLU A 94 -1.89 3.19 11.59
C GLU A 94 -2.46 2.66 10.27
N SER A 95 -3.32 3.46 9.65
CA SER A 95 -3.88 3.17 8.34
C SER A 95 -3.90 4.41 7.46
N LEU A 96 -3.76 4.19 6.15
CA LEU A 96 -3.69 5.23 5.14
C LEU A 96 -4.66 4.88 4.02
N GLY A 97 -5.74 5.65 3.89
CA GLY A 97 -6.75 5.41 2.85
C GLY A 97 -7.41 4.02 2.93
N GLY A 98 -7.45 3.38 4.10
CA GLY A 98 -7.97 2.01 4.25
C GLY A 98 -6.94 0.90 4.04
N LEU A 99 -5.67 1.24 3.78
CA LEU A 99 -4.55 0.31 3.83
C LEU A 99 -3.93 0.33 5.24
N TYR A 100 -3.59 -0.83 5.79
CA TYR A 100 -2.85 -0.92 7.05
C TYR A 100 -1.36 -0.77 6.81
N MET A 101 -0.67 -0.03 7.67
CA MET A 101 0.76 0.26 7.52
C MET A 101 1.62 -0.75 8.27
N VAL A 102 2.34 -1.60 7.55
CA VAL A 102 3.23 -2.62 8.14
C VAL A 102 4.48 -1.99 8.75
N GLU A 103 4.90 -0.84 8.18
CA GLU A 103 6.00 -0.02 8.67
C GLU A 103 5.61 1.46 8.77
N SER A 104 6.42 2.26 9.46
CA SER A 104 6.15 3.69 9.60
C SER A 104 6.11 4.39 8.24
N LEU A 105 5.29 5.43 8.07
CA LEU A 105 5.18 6.15 6.80
C LEU A 105 6.53 6.75 6.34
N HIS A 106 7.41 7.07 7.28
CA HIS A 106 8.75 7.53 6.97
C HIS A 106 9.60 6.41 6.32
N ASN A 107 9.48 5.16 6.78
CA ASN A 107 10.14 4.02 6.15
C ASN A 107 9.56 3.73 4.76
N VAL A 108 8.23 3.82 4.62
CA VAL A 108 7.56 3.75 3.30
C VAL A 108 8.14 4.80 2.36
N ALA A 109 8.29 6.03 2.82
CA ALA A 109 8.84 7.11 2.02
C ALA A 109 10.32 6.87 1.65
N ASN A 110 11.14 6.33 2.55
CA ASN A 110 12.51 5.90 2.22
C ASN A 110 12.52 4.82 1.14
N ARG A 111 11.63 3.82 1.24
CA ARG A 111 11.47 2.76 0.24
C ARG A 111 11.09 3.32 -1.12
N VAL A 112 10.14 4.26 -1.17
CA VAL A 112 9.75 4.90 -2.43
C VAL A 112 10.87 5.78 -2.99
N ARG A 113 11.59 6.53 -2.15
CA ARG A 113 12.79 7.26 -2.59
C ARG A 113 13.79 6.30 -3.24
N ASP A 114 14.11 5.20 -2.56
CA ASP A 114 15.08 4.23 -3.06
C ASP A 114 14.60 3.58 -4.36
N PHE A 115 13.30 3.27 -4.48
CA PHE A 115 12.69 2.84 -5.73
C PHE A 115 12.87 3.87 -6.85
N LEU A 116 12.56 5.15 -6.61
CA LEU A 116 12.66 6.21 -7.61
C LEU A 116 14.10 6.41 -8.08
N LEU A 117 15.08 6.35 -7.17
CA LEU A 117 16.50 6.53 -7.49
C LEU A 117 17.11 5.35 -8.26
N ASN A 118 16.49 4.16 -8.19
CA ASN A 118 17.01 2.94 -8.80
C ASN A 118 16.15 2.38 -9.94
N SER A 119 15.05 3.06 -10.30
CA SER A 119 14.10 2.58 -11.30
C SER A 119 14.46 3.05 -12.71
N ASP A 120 14.61 2.10 -13.64
CA ASP A 120 14.81 2.39 -15.08
C ASP A 120 13.59 3.09 -15.74
N LEU A 121 12.46 3.12 -15.02
CA LEU A 121 11.23 3.76 -15.46
C LEU A 121 11.21 5.28 -15.16
N VAL A 122 12.14 5.74 -14.33
CA VAL A 122 12.35 7.16 -13.98
C VAL A 122 13.60 7.64 -14.71
N ASP A 123 13.49 8.77 -15.42
CA ASP A 123 14.60 9.32 -16.19
C ASP A 123 15.48 10.22 -15.30
N ASP A 124 14.87 11.09 -14.48
CA ASP A 124 15.55 11.97 -13.54
C ASP A 124 14.77 12.12 -12.23
N VAL A 125 15.49 12.26 -11.11
CA VAL A 125 14.94 12.57 -9.77
C VAL A 125 15.58 13.87 -9.27
N TYR A 126 14.76 14.82 -8.84
CA TYR A 126 15.18 16.13 -8.37
C TYR A 126 14.88 16.31 -6.87
N GLY A 127 15.82 16.96 -6.18
CA GLY A 127 15.75 17.19 -4.74
C GLY A 127 16.76 16.34 -3.96
N SER A 128 16.98 16.71 -2.71
CA SER A 128 17.76 15.90 -1.77
C SER A 128 16.93 14.75 -1.19
N ASP A 129 17.60 13.74 -0.63
CA ASP A 129 16.95 12.58 0.00
C ASP A 129 15.94 13.00 1.08
N ASP A 130 16.29 14.00 1.90
CA ASP A 130 15.43 14.51 2.96
C ASP A 130 14.18 15.21 2.38
N GLU A 131 14.36 16.05 1.35
CA GLU A 131 13.25 16.72 0.67
C GLU A 131 12.30 15.72 0.00
N LEU A 132 12.84 14.66 -0.62
CA LEU A 132 12.06 13.58 -1.23
C LEU A 132 11.23 12.85 -0.18
N VAL A 133 11.84 12.46 0.93
CA VAL A 133 11.15 11.74 2.01
C VAL A 133 10.07 12.60 2.65
N GLU A 134 10.36 13.87 2.95
CA GLU A 134 9.36 14.81 3.47
C GLU A 134 8.20 15.01 2.50
N PHE A 135 8.50 15.15 1.21
CA PHE A 135 7.50 15.28 0.15
C PHE A 135 6.58 14.07 0.10
N LEU A 136 7.15 12.86 0.09
CA LEU A 136 6.43 11.59 0.00
C LEU A 136 5.52 11.40 1.21
N VAL A 137 6.04 11.57 2.43
CA VAL A 137 5.25 11.50 3.66
C VAL A 137 4.08 12.48 3.62
N ARG A 138 4.33 13.73 3.22
CA ARG A 138 3.29 14.78 3.17
C ARG A 138 2.21 14.47 2.13
N ASN A 139 2.57 13.94 0.97
CA ASN A 139 1.60 13.64 -0.08
C ASN A 139 0.82 12.36 0.20
N MET A 140 1.49 11.27 0.62
CA MET A 140 0.79 10.03 0.96
C MET A 140 -0.25 10.24 2.07
N LYS A 141 0.01 11.09 3.08
CA LYS A 141 -0.98 11.44 4.11
C LYS A 141 -2.26 12.10 3.58
N LYS A 142 -2.22 12.69 2.39
CA LYS A 142 -3.39 13.32 1.74
C LYS A 142 -4.18 12.33 0.90
N PHE A 143 -3.67 11.11 0.71
CA PHE A 143 -4.34 10.10 -0.08
C PHE A 143 -5.69 9.72 0.54
N ASN A 144 -6.75 9.78 -0.26
CA ASN A 144 -8.07 9.32 0.12
C ASN A 144 -8.76 8.68 -1.09
N PRO A 145 -8.91 7.35 -1.13
CA PRO A 145 -9.43 6.63 -2.29
C PRO A 145 -10.93 6.86 -2.52
N ARG A 146 -11.67 7.43 -1.57
CA ARG A 146 -13.10 7.78 -1.77
C ARG A 146 -13.28 9.04 -2.61
N THR A 147 -12.32 9.96 -2.58
CA THR A 147 -12.33 11.20 -3.37
C THR A 147 -11.77 11.04 -4.78
N GLU A 148 -11.02 9.97 -5.06
CA GLU A 148 -10.42 9.71 -6.38
C GLU A 148 -11.26 8.79 -7.27
N ARG A 149 -12.49 8.43 -6.86
CA ARG A 149 -13.44 7.79 -7.80
C ARG A 149 -13.89 8.83 -8.82
N PRO A 150 -13.77 8.57 -10.13
CA PRO A 150 -14.44 9.40 -11.13
C PRO A 150 -15.94 9.39 -10.82
N GLU A 151 -16.59 10.55 -10.87
CA GLU A 151 -18.03 10.77 -10.69
C GLU A 151 -18.89 10.15 -11.82
N HIS A 152 -18.60 8.91 -12.24
CA HIS A 152 -19.34 8.20 -13.29
C HIS A 152 -19.94 6.88 -12.77
N ALA A 153 -20.52 6.90 -11.57
CA ALA A 153 -21.36 5.83 -11.06
C ALA A 153 -22.74 6.34 -10.58
N ALA A 154 -23.26 7.36 -11.26
CA ALA A 154 -24.62 7.85 -11.07
C ALA A 154 -25.28 8.15 -12.42
N GLN A 155 -25.54 7.10 -13.21
CA GLN A 155 -26.64 7.04 -14.18
C GLN A 155 -27.14 5.60 -14.28
#